data_AF-A0A1K1SVA1-F1
#
_entry.id   AF-A0A1K1SVA1-F1
#
_cell.length_a   1.000
_cell.length_b   1.000
_cell.length_c   1.000
_cell.angle_alpha   90.00
_cell.angle_beta   90.00
_cell.angle_gamma   90.00
#
_symmetry.space_group_name_H-M   'P 1'
#
loop_
_entity.id
_entity.type
_entity.pdbx_description
1 polymer ?
#
loop_
_entity_poly.entity_id
_entity_poly.type
_entity_poly.pdbx_seq_one_letter_code
_entity_poly.pdbx_strand_id
1 'polypeptide(L)'
;MSIERIVFDKVYEGPIDAFVDWIAGGNFDGYLYKTSLRFSQAESKVVLTTKIIDQSKYDERNAHDQDSVGTYTVTDKRAIVCQFGDFEMRGMVVGKEHEFIAFSCWHKKDRANAYSTVYKLAEE
;
A
#
# COMPACT_ATOMS: atom_id res chain seq x y z
N MET A 1 3.72 10.95 23.22
CA MET A 1 2.90 11.13 22.00
C MET A 1 2.30 9.78 21.67
N SER A 2 0.99 9.64 21.75
CA SER A 2 0.36 8.33 21.72
C SER A 2 0.25 7.80 20.29
N ILE A 3 0.88 6.66 20.06
CA ILE A 3 0.85 5.81 18.86
C ILE A 3 -0.51 5.07 18.76
N GLU A 4 -1.54 5.59 19.42
CA GLU A 4 -2.66 4.88 20.07
C GLU A 4 -3.62 4.09 19.17
N ARG A 5 -3.38 3.98 17.86
CA ARG A 5 -4.33 3.37 16.92
C ARG A 5 -3.74 2.46 15.84
N ILE A 6 -2.41 2.43 15.66
CA ILE A 6 -1.80 1.44 14.76
C ILE A 6 -1.64 0.14 15.54
N VAL A 7 -2.15 -0.96 15.00
CA VAL A 7 -1.92 -2.29 15.53
C VAL A 7 -0.65 -2.84 14.86
N PHE A 8 0.44 -2.88 15.62
CA PHE A 8 1.72 -3.34 15.10
C PHE A 8 1.77 -4.84 14.88
N ASP A 9 2.66 -5.25 13.98
CA ASP A 9 2.93 -6.63 13.64
C ASP A 9 1.71 -7.43 13.13
N LYS A 10 0.63 -6.72 12.78
CA LYS A 10 -0.55 -7.24 12.08
C LYS A 10 -0.55 -6.80 10.62
N VAL A 11 -1.28 -7.57 9.81
CA VAL A 11 -1.46 -7.29 8.40
C VAL A 11 -2.70 -6.41 8.21
N TYR A 12 -2.53 -5.34 7.45
CA TYR A 12 -3.62 -4.56 6.90
C TYR A 12 -3.77 -4.92 5.42
N GLU A 13 -4.89 -5.50 5.03
CA GLU A 13 -5.21 -5.91 3.67
C GLU A 13 -5.68 -4.73 2.84
N GLY A 14 -5.03 -4.49 1.71
CA GLY A 14 -5.37 -3.47 0.73
C GLY A 14 -6.33 -3.99 -0.35
N PRO A 15 -6.67 -3.12 -1.32
CA PRO A 15 -7.52 -3.50 -2.44
C PRO A 15 -6.81 -4.49 -3.37
N ILE A 16 -7.63 -5.18 -4.16
CA ILE A 16 -7.19 -5.81 -5.41
C ILE A 16 -7.12 -4.70 -6.46
N ASP A 17 -6.01 -4.63 -7.18
CA ASP A 17 -5.75 -3.65 -8.23
C ASP A 17 -5.10 -4.34 -9.44
N ALA A 18 -4.86 -3.59 -10.51
CA ALA A 18 -4.33 -4.11 -11.76
C ALA A 18 -3.18 -3.26 -12.29
N PHE A 19 -2.16 -3.94 -12.82
CA PHE A 19 -1.26 -3.33 -13.79
C PHE A 19 -1.80 -3.63 -15.18
N VAL A 20 -1.99 -2.59 -15.99
CA VAL A 20 -2.53 -2.72 -17.34
C VAL A 20 -1.62 -1.96 -18.30
N ASP A 21 -1.05 -2.69 -19.25
CA ASP A 21 -0.37 -2.16 -20.43
C ASP A 21 -1.20 -2.51 -21.68
N TRP A 22 -1.44 -1.51 -22.52
CA TRP A 22 -2.17 -1.71 -23.77
C TRP A 22 -1.17 -1.87 -24.90
N ILE A 23 -0.97 -3.11 -25.34
CA ILE A 23 -0.13 -3.39 -26.51
C ILE A 23 -0.88 -2.98 -27.78
N ALA A 24 -0.11 -2.48 -28.76
CA ALA A 24 -0.60 -2.12 -30.09
C ALA A 24 -1.63 -3.12 -30.64
N GLY A 25 -2.79 -2.61 -31.05
CA GLY A 25 -3.94 -3.41 -31.47
C GLY A 25 -5.03 -3.60 -30.40
N GLY A 26 -4.86 -3.03 -29.21
CA GLY A 26 -5.88 -3.07 -28.15
C GLY A 26 -5.92 -4.39 -27.39
N ASN A 27 -4.82 -5.14 -27.39
CA ASN A 27 -4.69 -6.33 -26.58
C ASN A 27 -4.40 -5.94 -25.13
N PHE A 28 -5.14 -6.55 -24.20
CA PHE A 28 -4.89 -6.43 -22.78
C PHE A 28 -3.62 -7.22 -22.43
N ASP A 29 -2.62 -6.53 -21.91
CA ASP A 29 -1.43 -7.13 -21.32
C ASP A 29 -1.30 -6.63 -19.88
N GLY A 30 -1.54 -7.51 -18.91
CA GLY A 30 -1.64 -7.07 -17.52
C GLY A 30 -1.91 -8.17 -16.52
N TYR A 31 -1.75 -7.81 -15.24
CA TYR A 31 -1.90 -8.73 -14.13
C TYR A 31 -2.67 -8.07 -12.98
N LEU A 32 -3.38 -8.90 -12.22
CA LEU A 32 -4.04 -8.51 -10.98
C LEU A 32 -3.11 -8.76 -9.81
N TYR A 33 -3.09 -7.82 -8.87
CA TYR A 33 -2.33 -7.94 -7.65
C TYR A 33 -3.14 -7.47 -6.45
N LYS A 34 -2.73 -7.88 -5.27
CA LYS A 34 -3.27 -7.42 -4.00
C LYS A 34 -2.15 -6.84 -3.16
N THR A 35 -2.42 -5.73 -2.48
CA THR A 35 -1.46 -5.10 -1.58
C THR A 35 -1.78 -5.39 -0.12
N SER A 36 -0.76 -5.40 0.73
CA SER A 36 -0.92 -5.41 2.18
C SER A 36 0.17 -4.60 2.88
N LEU A 37 -0.13 -4.09 4.07
CA LEU A 37 0.78 -3.31 4.89
C LEU A 37 1.02 -3.99 6.23
N ARG A 38 2.28 -3.95 6.69
CA ARG A 38 2.65 -4.34 8.05
C ARG A 38 3.56 -3.29 8.66
N PHE A 39 3.17 -2.78 9.84
CA PHE A 39 3.95 -1.82 10.61
C PHE A 39 4.75 -2.53 11.71
N SER A 40 6.01 -2.15 11.89
CA SER A 40 6.87 -2.62 12.97
C SER A 40 7.30 -1.46 13.86
N GLN A 41 6.91 -1.50 15.14
CA GLN A 41 7.21 -0.43 16.08
C GLN A 41 8.69 -0.34 16.43
N ALA A 42 9.33 -1.49 16.67
CA ALA A 42 10.72 -1.56 17.11
C ALA A 42 11.67 -0.94 16.08
N GLU A 43 11.35 -1.07 14.79
CA GLU A 43 12.21 -0.63 13.69
C GLU A 43 11.74 0.68 13.03
N SER A 44 10.58 1.22 13.43
CA SER A 44 9.90 2.34 12.75
C SER A 44 9.74 2.10 11.24
N LYS A 45 9.52 0.83 10.87
CA LYS A 45 9.39 0.37 9.48
C LYS A 45 7.97 0.05 9.12
N VAL A 46 7.67 0.21 7.84
CA VAL A 46 6.45 -0.27 7.22
C VAL A 46 6.84 -1.09 5.99
N VAL A 47 6.26 -2.28 5.85
CA VAL A 47 6.42 -3.13 4.67
C VAL A 47 5.13 -3.08 3.87
N LEU A 48 5.24 -2.69 2.60
CA LEU A 48 4.18 -2.84 1.60
C LEU A 48 4.50 -4.09 0.78
N THR A 49 3.65 -5.10 0.90
CA THR A 49 3.73 -6.32 0.09
C THR A 49 2.75 -6.20 -1.06
N THR A 50 3.22 -6.45 -2.28
CA THR A 50 2.42 -6.59 -3.50
C THR A 50 2.50 -8.04 -3.93
N LYS A 51 1.35 -8.72 -3.93
CA LYS A 51 1.24 -10.12 -4.32
C LYS A 51 0.43 -10.27 -5.59
N ILE A 52 0.97 -10.94 -6.59
CA ILE A 52 0.25 -11.25 -7.83
C ILE A 52 -0.76 -12.35 -7.54
N ILE A 53 -1.99 -12.16 -8.04
CA ILE A 53 -3.09 -13.12 -7.87
C ILE A 53 -3.60 -13.68 -9.20
N ASP A 54 -3.40 -12.97 -10.32
CA ASP A 54 -3.68 -13.46 -11.67
C ASP A 54 -2.74 -12.79 -12.67
N GLN A 55 -2.04 -13.59 -13.47
CA GLN A 55 -1.13 -13.14 -14.53
C GLN A 55 -1.40 -13.86 -15.87
N SER A 56 -2.60 -14.41 -16.05
CA SER A 56 -2.98 -15.21 -17.23
C SER A 56 -2.84 -14.50 -18.59
N LYS A 57 -2.66 -13.18 -18.58
CA LYS A 57 -2.55 -12.31 -19.75
C LYS A 57 -1.26 -11.48 -19.77
N TYR A 58 -0.23 -11.87 -19.01
CA TYR A 58 1.02 -11.10 -18.92
C TYR A 58 2.25 -12.02 -19.01
N ASP A 59 3.37 -11.52 -19.56
CA ASP A 59 4.63 -12.26 -19.60
C ASP A 59 5.17 -12.47 -18.17
N GLU A 60 5.25 -13.74 -17.76
CA GLU A 60 5.68 -14.17 -16.41
C GLU A 60 7.07 -13.65 -16.01
N ARG A 61 7.90 -13.21 -16.96
CA ARG A 61 9.24 -12.70 -16.66
C ARG A 61 9.25 -11.36 -15.93
N ASN A 62 8.17 -10.59 -16.05
CA ASN A 62 8.13 -9.20 -15.56
C ASN A 62 7.24 -9.02 -14.33
N ALA A 63 6.32 -9.96 -14.06
CA ALA A 63 5.46 -9.91 -12.89
C ALA A 63 6.03 -10.80 -11.78
N HIS A 64 6.40 -10.19 -10.66
CA HIS A 64 6.82 -10.90 -9.46
C HIS A 64 6.22 -10.26 -8.21
N ASP A 65 6.00 -11.08 -7.18
CA ASP A 65 5.69 -10.58 -5.85
C ASP A 65 6.82 -9.66 -5.37
N GLN A 66 6.45 -8.55 -4.72
CA GLN A 66 7.40 -7.53 -4.32
C GLN A 66 7.11 -7.06 -2.90
N ASP A 67 8.17 -6.94 -2.10
CA ASP A 67 8.14 -6.20 -0.84
C ASP A 67 8.88 -4.87 -1.00
N SER A 68 8.21 -3.79 -0.63
CA SER A 68 8.79 -2.47 -0.51
C SER A 68 8.89 -2.09 0.95
N VAL A 69 10.13 -1.91 1.43
CA VAL A 69 10.40 -1.52 2.81
C VAL A 69 10.54 0.00 2.89
N GLY A 70 9.68 0.61 3.69
CA GLY A 70 9.68 2.04 3.97
C GLY A 70 9.85 2.34 5.45
N THR A 71 9.88 3.63 5.77
CA THR A 71 9.79 4.13 7.14
C THR A 71 8.40 4.72 7.36
N TYR A 72 7.94 4.75 8.61
CA TYR A 72 6.75 5.51 8.96
C TYR A 72 7.00 6.46 10.13
N THR A 73 6.25 7.56 10.15
CA THR A 73 6.19 8.49 11.27
C THR A 73 4.75 8.86 11.55
N VAL A 74 4.46 9.26 12.80
CA VAL A 74 3.15 9.78 13.20
C VAL A 74 3.31 11.24 13.58
N THR A 75 2.56 12.12 12.91
CA THR A 75 2.62 13.56 13.16
C THR A 75 1.85 13.94 14.43
N ASP A 76 2.08 15.15 14.92
CA ASP A 76 1.29 15.81 15.98
C ASP A 76 -0.23 15.77 15.73
N LYS A 77 -0.64 15.93 14.47
CA LYS A 77 -2.04 15.83 14.00
C LYS A 77 -2.54 14.39 13.80
N ARG A 78 -1.83 13.38 14.33
CA ARG A 78 -2.15 11.94 14.21
C ARG A 78 -2.18 11.41 12.79
N ALA A 79 -1.55 12.11 11.83
CA ALA A 79 -1.41 11.60 10.48
C ALA A 79 -0.25 10.60 10.44
N ILE A 80 -0.45 9.49 9.76
CA ILE A 80 0.58 8.49 9.46
C ILE A 80 1.24 8.92 8.16
N VAL A 81 2.56 9.05 8.15
CA VAL A 81 3.34 9.35 6.95
C VAL A 81 4.28 8.17 6.70
N CYS A 82 4.05 7.45 5.61
CA CYS A 82 4.90 6.37 5.14
C CYS A 82 5.76 6.86 3.98
N GLN A 83 7.06 6.60 4.04
CA GLN A 83 8.02 6.98 3.00
C GLN A 83 8.68 5.72 2.45
N PHE A 84 8.50 5.51 1.15
CA PHE A 84 9.18 4.48 0.38
C PHE A 84 10.20 5.14 -0.55
N GLY A 85 10.90 4.35 -1.39
CA GLY A 85 11.90 4.87 -2.34
C GLY A 85 11.34 6.03 -3.19
N ASP A 86 10.36 5.73 -4.04
CA ASP A 86 9.88 6.65 -5.08
C ASP A 86 8.48 7.24 -4.82
N PHE A 87 7.78 6.78 -3.79
CA PHE A 87 6.44 7.23 -3.44
C PHE A 87 6.27 7.45 -1.94
N GLU A 88 5.24 8.19 -1.58
CA GLU A 88 4.85 8.45 -0.20
C GLU A 88 3.36 8.19 -0.02
N MET A 89 2.98 7.83 1.21
CA MET A 89 1.59 7.68 1.61
C MET A 89 1.36 8.52 2.86
N ARG A 90 0.28 9.28 2.90
CA ARG A 90 -0.17 9.99 4.09
C ARG A 90 -1.60 9.64 4.39
N GLY A 91 -1.84 9.16 5.60
CA GLY A 91 -3.12 8.62 5.98
C GLY A 91 -3.47 8.80 7.44
N MET A 92 -4.57 8.19 7.83
CA MET A 92 -5.06 8.18 9.20
C MET A 92 -5.84 6.89 9.47
N VAL A 93 -5.78 6.43 10.71
CA VAL A 93 -6.64 5.34 11.18
C VAL A 93 -8.07 5.86 11.33
N VAL A 94 -9.00 5.21 10.66
CA VAL A 94 -10.44 5.56 10.59
C VAL A 94 -11.29 4.30 10.82
N GLY A 95 -12.61 4.47 10.84
CA GLY A 95 -13.54 3.41 11.26
C GLY A 95 -13.90 3.50 12.74
N LYS A 96 -15.02 2.88 13.11
CA LYS A 96 -15.55 2.93 14.48
C LYS A 96 -14.66 2.15 15.45
N GLU A 97 -14.11 1.05 14.97
CA GLU A 97 -13.25 0.13 15.70
C GLU A 97 -11.77 0.32 15.33
N HIS A 98 -11.43 1.42 14.65
CA HIS A 98 -10.07 1.70 14.16
C HIS A 98 -9.54 0.61 13.23
N GLU A 99 -10.45 0.03 12.45
CA GLU A 99 -10.23 -1.13 11.60
C GLU A 99 -9.67 -0.79 10.22
N PHE A 100 -9.66 0.50 9.84
CA PHE A 100 -9.17 0.95 8.54
C PHE A 100 -8.04 1.96 8.66
N ILE A 101 -7.12 1.96 7.69
CA ILE A 101 -6.21 3.06 7.45
C ILE A 101 -6.44 3.57 6.04
N ALA A 102 -6.91 4.82 5.92
CA ALA A 102 -7.10 5.48 4.64
C ALA A 102 -5.88 6.35 4.32
N PHE A 103 -5.32 6.20 3.12
CA PHE A 103 -4.15 6.91 2.65
C PHE A 103 -4.45 7.71 1.38
N SER A 104 -3.85 8.90 1.28
CA SER A 104 -3.53 9.52 0.00
C SER A 104 -2.09 9.16 -0.36
N CYS A 105 -1.87 8.72 -1.59
CA CYS A 105 -0.61 8.21 -2.11
C CYS A 105 -0.16 9.04 -3.31
N TRP A 106 1.14 9.28 -3.45
CA TRP A 106 1.69 9.98 -4.59
C TRP A 106 3.15 9.61 -4.85
N HIS A 107 3.57 9.72 -6.11
CA HIS A 107 4.99 9.67 -6.44
C HIS A 107 5.69 10.95 -6.00
N LYS A 108 6.91 10.84 -5.47
CA LYS A 108 7.66 12.01 -4.97
C LYS A 108 7.91 13.08 -6.03
N LYS A 109 8.03 12.66 -7.29
CA LYS A 109 8.23 13.54 -8.45
C LYS A 109 6.92 14.07 -9.05
N ASP A 110 5.78 13.52 -8.65
CA ASP A 110 4.47 13.86 -9.20
C ASP A 110 3.39 13.79 -8.12
N ARG A 111 3.33 14.87 -7.34
CA ARG A 111 2.36 15.00 -6.25
C ARG A 111 0.97 15.37 -6.73
N ALA A 112 0.83 15.87 -7.97
CA ALA A 112 -0.45 16.30 -8.52
C ALA A 112 -1.35 15.11 -8.84
N ASN A 113 -0.76 13.99 -9.26
CA ASN A 113 -1.46 12.74 -9.55
C ASN A 113 -1.57 11.83 -8.31
N ALA A 114 -2.01 12.40 -7.19
CA ALA A 114 -2.27 11.65 -5.98
C ALA A 114 -3.54 10.80 -6.11
N TYR A 115 -3.53 9.61 -5.54
CA TYR A 115 -4.69 8.70 -5.48
C TYR A 115 -4.95 8.26 -4.04
N SER A 116 -6.11 7.67 -3.79
CA SER A 116 -6.51 7.21 -2.46
C SER A 116 -6.57 5.70 -2.41
N THR A 117 -6.18 5.12 -1.28
CA THR A 117 -6.33 3.69 -1.01
C THR A 117 -6.69 3.47 0.46
N VAL A 118 -7.30 2.33 0.75
CA VAL A 118 -7.74 1.96 2.10
C VAL A 118 -7.25 0.56 2.40
N TYR A 119 -6.66 0.39 3.57
CA TYR A 119 -6.28 -0.91 4.09
C TYR A 119 -7.12 -1.26 5.31
N LYS A 120 -7.65 -2.49 5.36
CA LYS A 120 -8.43 -3.00 6.49
C LYS A 120 -7.55 -3.93 7.33
N LEU A 121 -7.59 -3.80 8.65
CA LEU A 121 -6.96 -4.75 9.56
C LEU A 121 -7.51 -6.17 9.29
N ALA A 122 -6.63 -7.14 9.04
CA ALA A 122 -7.05 -8.52 8.82
C ALA A 122 -7.70 -9.09 10.09
N GLU A 123 -8.79 -9.84 9.90
CA GLU A 123 -9.41 -10.63 10.96
C GLU A 123 -8.57 -11.90 11.14
N GLU A 124 -8.23 -12.25 12.39
CA GLU A 124 -7.50 -13.49 12.71
C GLU A 124 -8.37 -14.74 12.56
#